data_AF-A3QWH5-F1
#
_entry.id   AF-A3QWH5-F1
#
_cell.length_a   1.000
_cell.length_b   1.000
_cell.length_c   1.000
_cell.angle_alpha   90.00
_cell.angle_beta   90.00
_cell.angle_gamma   90.00
#
_symmetry.space_group_name_H-M   'P 1'
#
loop_
_entity.id
_entity.type
_entity.pdbx_description
1 polymer ?
#
loop_
_entity_poly.entity_id
_entity_poly.type
_entity_poly.pdbx_seq_one_letter_code
_entity_poly.pdbx_strand_id
1 'polypeptide(L)' 'VLVKVCHPAMALPFFKISAKHEKEEGGTEAFRLHEVYIDIYDAQVTLQKGHRVLINSKK' A
#
# COMPACT_ATOMS: atom_id res chain seq x y z
N VAL A 1 5.76 2.39 5.85
CA VAL A 1 5.66 0.98 5.40
C VAL A 1 4.97 0.21 6.51
N LEU A 2 4.00 -0.65 6.19
CA LEU A 2 3.23 -1.41 7.17
C LEU A 2 3.75 -2.85 7.30
N VAL A 3 4.02 -3.50 6.16
CA VAL A 3 4.54 -4.88 6.10
C VAL A 3 5.59 -4.96 5.01
N LYS A 4 6.64 -5.76 5.22
CA LYS A 4 7.62 -6.13 4.18
C LYS A 4 8.26 -7.48 4.51
N VAL A 5 8.75 -8.18 3.49
CA VAL A 5 9.63 -9.34 3.69
C VAL A 5 10.98 -8.87 4.25
N CYS A 6 11.44 -9.48 5.35
CA CYS A 6 12.71 -9.14 5.99
C CYS A 6 13.87 -10.07 5.59
N HIS A 7 13.57 -11.24 5.03
CA HIS A 7 14.57 -12.26 4.63
C HIS A 7 14.25 -12.80 3.22
N PRO A 8 14.53 -12.01 2.16
CA PRO A 8 14.12 -12.35 0.79
C PRO A 8 14.85 -13.56 0.19
N ALA A 9 15.93 -14.03 0.81
CA ALA A 9 16.72 -15.17 0.33
C ALA A 9 16.01 -16.54 0.44
N MET A 10 14.84 -16.63 1.09
CA MET A 10 14.12 -17.88 1.35
C MET A 10 13.13 -18.28 0.25
N ALA A 11 13.41 -17.98 -1.02
CA ALA A 11 12.50 -18.20 -2.15
C ALA A 11 11.08 -17.59 -1.99
N LEU A 12 10.93 -16.64 -1.07
CA LEU A 12 9.68 -15.94 -0.84
C LEU A 12 9.51 -14.84 -1.90
N PRO A 13 8.28 -14.62 -2.42
CA PRO A 13 8.00 -13.46 -3.25
C PRO A 13 8.51 -12.17 -2.63
N PHE A 14 8.96 -11.23 -3.46
CA PHE A 14 8.99 -9.84 -3.03
C PHE A 14 7.57 -9.42 -2.65
N PHE A 15 7.38 -9.00 -1.40
CA PHE A 15 6.10 -8.56 -0.89
C PHE A 15 6.27 -7.37 0.05
N LYS A 16 5.52 -6.30 -0.19
CA LYS A 16 5.51 -5.09 0.63
C LYS A 16 4.14 -4.44 0.62
N ILE A 17 3.65 -4.10 1.81
CA ILE A 17 2.46 -3.26 2.00
C ILE A 17 2.90 -1.91 2.55
N SER A 18 2.52 -0.85 1.86
CA SER A 18 2.68 0.53 2.33
C SER A 18 1.37 1.27 2.20
N ALA A 19 1.25 2.38 2.91
CA ALA A 19 0.03 3.16 2.85
C ALA A 19 0.37 4.65 2.94
N LYS A 20 -0.41 5.45 2.22
CA LYS A 20 -0.38 6.91 2.25
C LYS A 20 -1.50 7.37 3.17
N HIS A 21 -1.15 8.19 4.16
CA HIS A 21 -2.15 8.81 5.02
C HIS A 21 -2.74 10.06 4.35
N GLU A 22 -3.91 10.47 4.80
CA GLU A 22 -4.53 11.73 4.38
C GLU A 22 -3.68 12.92 4.82
N LYS A 23 -3.48 13.89 3.93
CA LYS A 23 -2.86 15.16 4.31
C LYS A 23 -3.89 15.98 5.09
N GLU A 24 -3.58 16.32 6.31
CA GLU A 24 -4.50 17.03 7.21
C GLU A 24 -4.34 18.55 7.07
N GLU A 25 -5.44 19.27 6.88
CA GLU A 25 -5.55 20.70 7.20
C GLU A 25 -6.35 20.81 8.51
N GLY A 26 -5.66 21.06 9.63
CA GLY A 26 -6.32 21.44 10.89
C GLY A 26 -6.88 20.31 11.76
N GLY A 27 -6.00 19.42 12.24
CA GLY A 27 -6.06 18.68 13.51
C GLY A 27 -7.32 17.89 13.91
N THR A 28 -7.20 16.57 14.04
CA THR A 28 -7.16 15.77 15.29
C THR A 28 -6.64 14.38 14.90
N GLU A 29 -5.56 13.92 15.55
CA GLU A 29 -4.78 12.72 15.17
C GLU A 29 -5.62 11.43 15.08
N ALA A 30 -6.13 11.13 13.89
CA ALA A 30 -6.54 9.79 13.51
C ALA A 30 -5.77 9.41 12.24
N PHE A 31 -4.97 8.34 12.32
CA PHE A 31 -4.21 7.84 11.17
C PHE A 31 -5.18 7.25 10.13
N ARG A 32 -5.64 8.10 9.20
CA ARG A 32 -6.54 7.71 8.12
C ARG A 32 -5.77 7.40 6.86
N LEU A 33 -6.01 6.22 6.30
CA LEU A 33 -5.39 5.79 5.06
C LEU A 33 -6.15 6.35 3.86
N HIS A 34 -5.41 7.05 3.00
CA HIS A 34 -5.88 7.53 1.71
C HIS A 34 -5.73 6.45 0.63
N GLU A 35 -4.56 5.80 0.59
CA GLU A 35 -4.24 4.73 -0.37
C GLU A 35 -3.42 3.64 0.31
N VAL A 36 -3.66 2.38 -0.07
CA VAL A 36 -2.81 1.24 0.29
C VAL A 36 -2.16 0.70 -0.97
N TYR A 37 -0.85 0.52 -0.94
CA TYR A 37 -0.07 -0.05 -2.03
C TYR A 37 0.45 -1.41 -1.62
N ILE A 38 0.19 -2.41 -2.45
CA ILE A 38 0.61 -3.79 -2.26
C ILE A 38 1.50 -4.14 -3.45
N ASP A 39 2.80 -4.19 -3.20
CA ASP A 39 3.79 -4.61 -4.20
C ASP A 39 4.03 -6.11 -4.04
N ILE A 40 3.76 -6.89 -5.10
CA ILE A 40 3.92 -8.35 -5.14
C ILE A 40 4.60 -8.73 -6.45
N TYR A 41 5.79 -9.33 -6.39
CA TYR A 41 6.61 -9.60 -7.59
C TYR A 41 6.77 -8.34 -8.46
N ASP A 42 6.29 -8.38 -9.70
CA ASP A 42 6.31 -7.34 -10.72
C ASP A 42 4.97 -6.57 -10.81
N ALA A 43 4.01 -6.88 -9.94
CA ALA A 43 2.71 -6.22 -9.88
C ALA A 43 2.59 -5.27 -8.69
N GLN A 44 1.89 -4.15 -8.92
CA GLN A 44 1.44 -3.24 -7.88
C GLN A 44 -0.08 -3.19 -7.87
N VAL A 45 -0.68 -3.49 -6.71
CA VAL A 45 -2.10 -3.31 -6.46
C VAL A 45 -2.28 -2.07 -5.58
N THR A 46 -3.05 -1.10 -6.05
CA THR A 46 -3.40 0.11 -5.29
C THR A 46 -4.87 0.03 -4.90
N LEU A 47 -5.12 0.03 -3.60
CA LEU A 47 -6.46 0.14 -3.02
C LEU A 47 -6.72 1.60 -2.65
N GLN A 48 -7.75 2.18 -3.26
CA GLN A 48 -8.19 3.55 -3.02
C GLN A 48 -9.57 3.54 -2.35
N LYS A 49 -9.92 4.67 -1.72
CA LYS A 49 -11.28 4.88 -1.20
C LYS A 49 -12.36 4.66 -2.26
N GLY A 50 -13.56 4.31 -1.81
CA GLY A 50 -14.68 4.02 -2.71
C GLY A 50 -14.54 2.70 -3.46
N HIS A 51 -13.82 1.73 -2.87
CA HIS A 51 -13.60 0.39 -3.42
C HIS A 51 -12.93 0.38 -4.81
N ARG A 52 -12.18 1.44 -5.13
CA ARG A 52 -11.44 1.52 -6.39
C ARG A 52 -10.12 0.76 -6.25
N VAL A 53 -9.91 -0.18 -7.15
CA VAL A 53 -8.68 -0.98 -7.25
C VAL A 53 -7.97 -0.59 -8.54
N LEU A 54 -6.65 -0.45 -8.48
CA LEU A 54 -5.80 -0.33 -9.65
C LEU A 54 -4.76 -1.45 -9.62
N ILE A 55 -4.50 -2.06 -10.77
CA ILE A 55 -3.42 -3.02 -10.99
C ILE A 55 -2.44 -2.37 -11.98
N ASN A 56 -1.20 -2.17 -11.57
CA ASN A 56 -0.17 -1.52 -12.38
C ASN A 56 -0.65 -0.17 -12.95
N SER A 57 -1.30 0.63 -12.10
CA SER A 57 -1.92 1.93 -12.44
C SER A 57 -3.07 1.88 -13.44
N LYS A 58 -3.60 0.68 -13.76
CA LYS A 58 -4.77 0.47 -14.63
C LYS A 58 -5.96 0.01 -13.78
N LYS A 59 -7.17 0.40 -14.15
CA LYS A 59 -8.40 0.01 -13.44
C LYS A 59 -8.87 -1.37 -13.87
#